data_AF-A0A7V3RZ37-F1
#
_entry.id   AF-A0A7V3RZ37-F1
#
_cell.length_a   1.000
_cell.length_b   1.000
_cell.length_c   1.000
_cell.angle_alpha   90.00
_cell.angle_beta   90.00
_cell.angle_gamma   90.00
#
_symmetry.space_group_name_H-M   'P 1'
#
loop_
_entity.id
_entity.type
_entity.pdbx_description
1 polymer ?
#
loop_
_entity_poly.entity_id
_entity_poly.type
_entity_poly.pdbx_seq_one_letter_code
_entity_poly.pdbx_strand_id
1 'polypeptide(L)' 'MRPELKDLLLAEAEKFSARLSENQLKMFEDYLLLIQKYNTRLNLTAIEDEQGIVVKHFIDSLAGCGFL' A
#
# COMPACT_ATOMS: atom_id res chain seq x y z
N MET A 1 -10.20 -1.37 -1.79
CA MET A 1 -9.36 -1.75 -0.64
C MET A 1 -10.31 -1.93 0.52
N ARG A 2 -10.15 -3.01 1.29
CA ARG A 2 -11.01 -3.24 2.45
C ARG A 2 -10.80 -2.14 3.51
N PRO A 3 -11.84 -1.72 4.24
CA PRO A 3 -11.74 -0.63 5.23
C PRO A 3 -10.60 -0.83 6.23
N GLU A 4 -10.41 -2.06 6.73
CA GLU A 4 -9.36 -2.38 7.70
C GLU A 4 -7.94 -2.14 7.16
N LEU A 5 -7.72 -2.32 5.85
CA LEU A 5 -6.44 -2.07 5.21
C LEU A 5 -6.22 -0.58 4.94
N LYS A 6 -7.31 0.15 4.65
CA LYS A 6 -7.27 1.61 4.51
C LYS A 6 -6.90 2.25 5.84
N ASP A 7 -7.51 1.79 6.94
CA ASP A 7 -7.23 2.27 8.28
C ASP A 7 -5.79 1.95 8.71
N LEU A 8 -5.30 0.75 8.38
CA LEU A 8 -3.90 0.37 8.59
C LEU A 8 -2.93 1.30 7.84
N LEU A 9 -3.17 1.54 6.55
CA LEU A 9 -2.32 2.41 5.74
C LEU A 9 -2.28 3.85 6.28
N LEU A 10 -3.43 4.38 6.69
CA LEU A 10 -3.52 5.72 7.29
C LEU A 10 -2.76 5.80 8.61
N ALA A 11 -2.97 4.84 9.52
CA ALA A 11 -2.34 4.81 10.82
C ALA A 11 -0.81 4.70 10.71
N GLU A 12 -0.30 3.88 9.79
CA GLU A 12 1.14 3.75 9.57
C GLU A 12 1.73 4.97 8.86
N ALA A 13 1.05 5.53 7.86
CA ALA A 13 1.50 6.75 7.18
C ALA A 13 1.62 7.94 8.16
N GLU A 14 0.70 8.06 9.11
CA GLU A 14 0.74 9.11 10.14
C GLU A 14 1.98 9.01 11.03
N LYS A 15 2.47 7.80 11.34
CA LYS A 15 3.74 7.61 12.08
C LYS A 15 4.95 8.20 11.35
N PHE A 16 4.89 8.26 10.03
CA PHE A 16 5.91 8.86 9.18
C PHE A 16 5.61 10.33 8.82
N SER A 17 4.67 10.98 9.52
CA SER A 17 4.19 12.33 9.21
C SER A 17 3.63 12.49 7.79
N ALA A 18 3.31 11.39 7.11
CA ALA A 18 2.72 11.38 5.78
C ALA A 18 1.18 11.39 5.90
N ARG A 19 0.56 12.54 5.60
CA ARG A 19 -0.90 12.64 5.50
C ARG A 19 -1.35 12.27 4.09
N LEU A 20 -2.11 11.18 3.97
CA LEU A 20 -2.68 10.75 2.70
C LEU A 20 -4.05 11.40 2.48
N SER A 21 -4.22 12.06 1.35
CA SER A 21 -5.52 12.53 0.87
C SER A 21 -6.39 11.37 0.36
N GLU A 22 -7.71 11.57 0.29
CA GLU A 22 -8.62 10.57 -0.29
C GLU A 22 -8.24 10.17 -1.73
N ASN A 23 -7.74 11.12 -2.53
CA ASN A 23 -7.24 10.82 -3.87
C ASN A 23 -6.03 9.88 -3.84
N GLN A 24 -5.08 10.10 -2.92
CA GLN A 24 -3.92 9.22 -2.75
C GLN A 24 -4.32 7.83 -2.24
N LEU A 25 -5.29 7.76 -1.33
CA LEU A 25 -5.85 6.49 -0.85
C LEU A 25 -6.48 5.71 -2.00
N LYS A 26 -7.23 6.38 -2.88
CA LYS A 26 -7.76 5.77 -4.10
C LYS A 26 -6.64 5.30 -5.03
N MET A 27 -5.55 6.06 -5.17
CA MET A 27 -4.39 5.63 -5.96
C MET A 27 -3.72 4.37 -5.38
N PHE A 28 -3.60 4.25 -4.06
CA PHE A 28 -3.09 3.03 -3.42
C PHE A 28 -4.01 1.83 -3.64
N GLU A 29 -5.33 2.04 -3.61
CA GLU A 29 -6.31 1.02 -3.94
C GLU A 29 -6.20 0.57 -5.41
N ASP A 30 -6.16 1.51 -6.34
CA ASP A 30 -6.00 1.23 -7.77
C ASP A 30 -4.67 0.49 -8.04
N TYR A 31 -3.61 0.85 -7.30
CA TYR A 31 -2.30 0.20 -7.41
C TYR A 31 -2.28 -1.22 -6.82
N LEU A 32 -2.96 -1.46 -5.69
CA LEU A 32 -3.12 -2.80 -5.12
C LEU A 32 -3.79 -3.74 -6.13
N LEU A 33 -4.88 -3.28 -6.76
CA LEU A 33 -5.58 -4.03 -7.80
C LEU A 33 -4.67 -4.31 -9.02
N LEU A 34 -3.81 -3.35 -9.37
CA LEU A 34 -2.84 -3.52 -10.45
C LEU A 34 -1.81 -4.61 -10.12
N ILE A 35 -1.23 -4.57 -8.92
CA ILE A 35 -0.26 -5.58 -8.46
C ILE A 35 -0.89 -6.97 -8.53
N GLN A 36 -2.08 -7.16 -7.95
CA GLN A 36 -2.77 -8.45 -7.98
C GLN A 36 -3.05 -8.91 -9.40
N LYS A 37 -3.60 -8.03 -10.25
CA LYS A 37 -3.92 -8.34 -11.65
C LYS A 37 -2.69 -8.80 -12.41
N TYR A 38 -1.57 -8.12 -12.26
CA TYR A 38 -0.36 -8.48 -12.98
C TYR A 38 0.35 -9.69 -12.36
N ASN A 39 0.23 -9.90 -11.04
CA ASN A 39 0.79 -11.09 -10.38
C ASN A 39 0.18 -12.39 -10.91
N THR A 40 -1.08 -12.35 -11.40
CA THR A 40 -1.71 -13.50 -12.07
C THR A 40 -1.09 -13.84 -13.43
N ARG A 41 -0.39 -12.89 -14.07
CA ARG A 41 0.20 -13.05 -15.42
C ARG A 41 1.70 -13.32 -15.37
N LEU A 42 2.38 -12.74 -14.39
CA LEU A 42 3.81 -12.90 -14.14
C LEU A 42 4.05 -12.77 -12.64
N ASN A 43 5.02 -13.51 -12.10
CA ASN A 43 5.36 -13.44 -10.68
C ASN A 43 6.06 -12.11 -10.34
N LEU A 44 5.29 -11.02 -10.25
CA LEU A 44 5.74 -9.67 -9.89
C LEU A 44 6.29 -9.64 -8.47
N THR A 45 5.63 -10.35 -7.56
CA THR A 45 6.01 -10.45 -6.16
C THR A 45 5.55 -11.78 -5.59
N ALA A 46 6.37 -12.36 -4.71
CA ALA A 46 5.98 -13.54 -3.93
C ALA A 46 4.91 -13.23 -2.86
N ILE A 47 4.52 -11.97 -2.68
CA ILE A 47 3.51 -11.53 -1.71
C ILE A 47 2.17 -11.37 -2.42
N GLU A 48 1.24 -12.27 -2.16
CA GLU A 48 -0.05 -12.33 -2.87
C GLU A 48 -1.21 -11.75 -2.07
N ASP A 49 -1.09 -11.70 -0.74
CA ASP A 49 -2.15 -11.23 0.14
C ASP A 49 -2.16 -9.69 0.24
N GLU A 50 -3.36 -9.13 0.31
CA GLU A 50 -3.52 -7.66 0.31
C GLU A 50 -2.84 -6.99 1.51
N GLN A 51 -2.88 -7.63 2.68
CA GLN A 51 -2.27 -7.09 3.89
C GLN A 51 -0.74 -7.05 3.76
N GLY A 52 -0.15 -8.13 3.25
CA GLY A 52 1.26 -8.26 2.93
C GLY A 52 1.69 -7.19 1.94
N ILE A 53 0.91 -6.95 0.88
CA ILE A 53 1.21 -5.89 -0.09
C ILE A 53 1.18 -4.51 0.57
N VAL A 54 0.15 -4.21 1.36
CA VAL A 54 0.05 -2.91 2.05
C VAL A 54 1.21 -2.69 3.02
N VAL A 55 1.59 -3.69 3.80
CA VAL A 55 2.69 -3.58 4.77
C VAL A 55 4.06 -3.52 4.07
N LYS A 56 4.35 -4.48 3.19
CA LYS A 56 5.70 -4.67 2.63
C LYS A 56 6.00 -3.85 1.39
N HIS A 57 4.99 -3.41 0.65
CA HIS A 57 5.20 -2.56 -0.52
C HIS A 57 4.83 -1.11 -0.21
N PHE A 58 3.67 -0.84 0.40
CA PHE A 58 3.23 0.54 0.58
C PHE A 58 3.89 1.20 1.80
N ILE A 59 3.75 0.60 2.97
CA ILE A 59 4.26 1.17 4.22
C ILE A 59 5.80 1.21 4.23
N ASP A 60 6.47 0.11 3.85
CA ASP A 60 7.94 0.09 3.75
C ASP A 60 8.47 1.18 2.78
N SER A 61 7.77 1.43 1.66
CA SER A 61 8.15 2.51 0.74
C SER A 61 7.91 3.91 1.33
N LEU A 62 6.80 4.11 2.04
CA LEU A 62 6.51 5.38 2.73
C LEU A 62 7.53 5.65 3.85
N ALA A 63 7.93 4.61 4.59
CA ALA A 63 8.95 4.71 5.63
C ALA A 63 10.28 5.19 5.05
N GLY A 64 10.67 4.73 3.86
CA GLY A 64 11.85 5.20 3.15
C GLY A 64 11.80 6.70 2.80
N CYS A 65 10.61 7.23 2.49
CA CYS A 65 10.43 8.67 2.22
C CYS A 65 10.51 9.54 3.49
N GLY A 66 10.14 9.02 4.67
CA GLY A 66 10.20 9.77 5.93
C GLY A 66 11.62 10.02 6.45
N PHE A 67 12.63 9.37 5.87
CA PHE A 67 14.05 9.54 6.20
C PHE A 67 14.78 10.55 5.28
N LEU A 68 14.10 11.12 4.28
CA LEU A 68 14.60 12.18 3.38
C LEU A 68 14.08 13.56 3.81
#